data_AF-A0AA41AM00-F1
#
_entry.id   AF-A0AA41AM00-F1
#
_cell.length_a   1.000
_cell.length_b   1.000
_cell.length_c   1.000
_cell.angle_alpha   90.00
_cell.angle_beta   90.00
_cell.angle_gamma   90.00
#
_symmetry.space_group_name_H-M   'P 1'
#
loop_
_entity.id
_entity.type
_entity.pdbx_description
1 polymer ?
#
loop_
_entity_poly.entity_id
_entity_poly.type
_entity_poly.pdbx_seq_one_letter_code
_entity_poly.pdbx_strand_id
1 'polypeptide(L)'
;MNGIERSASWYYASVKKGALEQYQLFLKGKGHNLDSRVLMIYEERLPSAIKDRIIQSSSQELREVNKELSHFLYAECLYPTPHAFRHMWAEAVFRRFDGDAGWMIRSNFKHISESMWVAYIANKADVNIHQQLKINIASSLMKNWLRNKGANTSGRYHTFLKRLFKNTSITSFQEADSLIDKISETDVISVKANPWGYCINRYSTTSFAKCAEDGEAKPRNAKPDLCLGCINFMTDRTNVDYIIEQSWQHIDLLRSGYIEDIPKQFVDTSIAFISNAKKRIAELSPDHKVLRIYNEILHSLSNKLRS
;
A
#
# COMPACT_ATOMS: atom_id res chain seq x y z
N MET A 1 -32.23 20.93 -6.84
CA MET A 1 -31.62 21.16 -8.18
C MET A 1 -30.76 22.44 -8.25
N ASN A 2 -30.92 23.45 -7.39
CA ASN A 2 -30.16 24.72 -7.43
C ASN A 2 -28.68 24.67 -6.98
N GLY A 3 -28.20 23.55 -6.42
CA GLY A 3 -26.81 23.43 -5.94
C GLY A 3 -25.79 23.11 -7.04
N ILE A 4 -26.21 22.37 -8.07
CA ILE A 4 -25.31 21.91 -9.14
C ILE A 4 -24.97 23.05 -10.10
N GLU A 5 -25.95 23.89 -10.48
CA GLU A 5 -25.71 25.05 -11.35
C GLU A 5 -24.82 26.11 -10.69
N ARG A 6 -24.95 26.33 -9.38
CA ARG A 6 -24.05 27.22 -8.64
C ARG A 6 -22.62 26.70 -8.70
N SER A 7 -22.39 25.40 -8.43
CA SER A 7 -21.05 24.78 -8.43
C SER A 7 -20.26 24.98 -9.74
N ALA A 8 -20.94 24.89 -10.90
CA ALA A 8 -20.31 25.08 -12.21
C ALA A 8 -19.88 26.54 -12.47
N SER A 9 -20.63 27.52 -11.94
CA SER A 9 -20.32 28.95 -12.10
C SER A 9 -19.06 29.37 -11.32
N TRP A 10 -18.82 28.80 -10.13
CA TRP A 10 -17.61 29.07 -9.34
C TRP A 10 -16.35 28.50 -10.00
N TYR A 11 -16.45 27.30 -10.58
CA TYR A 11 -15.35 26.67 -11.31
C TYR A 11 -14.98 27.43 -12.58
N TYR A 12 -15.99 27.93 -13.30
CA TYR A 12 -15.74 28.76 -14.49
C TYR A 12 -15.05 30.08 -14.13
N ALA A 13 -15.41 30.69 -13.00
CA ALA A 13 -14.79 31.90 -12.49
C ALA A 13 -13.32 31.71 -12.08
N SER A 14 -12.95 30.59 -11.47
CA SER A 14 -11.57 30.33 -10.99
C SER A 14 -10.62 29.77 -12.04
N VAL A 15 -11.13 29.07 -13.06
CA VAL A 15 -10.31 28.35 -14.05
C VAL A 15 -10.10 29.13 -15.34
N LYS A 16 -10.93 30.13 -15.64
CA LYS A 16 -10.77 30.92 -16.87
C LYS A 16 -9.47 31.71 -16.81
N LYS A 17 -8.47 31.27 -17.59
CA LYS A 17 -7.16 31.90 -17.75
C LYS A 17 -7.36 33.39 -18.09
N GLY A 18 -6.78 34.29 -17.29
CA GLY A 18 -6.95 35.73 -17.45
C GLY A 18 -8.11 36.35 -16.66
N ALA A 19 -8.94 35.57 -15.96
CA ALA A 19 -10.12 36.10 -15.27
C ALA A 19 -9.77 37.06 -14.12
N LEU A 20 -8.68 36.78 -13.40
CA LEU A 20 -8.24 37.62 -12.30
C LEU A 20 -7.67 38.95 -12.78
N GLU A 21 -6.95 38.93 -13.91
CA GLU A 21 -6.47 40.12 -14.60
C GLU A 21 -7.63 40.99 -15.10
N GLN A 22 -8.70 40.36 -15.63
CA GLN A 22 -9.91 41.07 -16.03
C GLN A 22 -10.69 41.63 -14.83
N TYR A 23 -10.67 40.94 -13.68
CA TYR A 23 -11.28 41.46 -12.46
C TYR A 23 -10.49 42.62 -11.86
N GLN A 24 -9.16 42.58 -11.94
CA GLN A 24 -8.32 43.70 -11.57
C GLN A 24 -8.63 44.94 -12.42
N LEU A 25 -8.88 44.77 -13.73
CA LEU A 25 -9.32 45.87 -14.59
C LEU A 25 -10.66 46.45 -14.12
N PHE A 26 -11.64 45.60 -13.79
CA PHE A 26 -12.92 46.02 -13.22
C PHE A 26 -12.75 46.83 -11.93
N LEU A 27 -11.96 46.34 -10.97
CA LEU A 27 -11.71 47.04 -9.70
C LEU A 27 -10.98 48.38 -9.88
N LYS A 28 -10.19 48.52 -10.96
CA LYS A 28 -9.51 49.78 -11.34
C LYS A 28 -10.38 50.72 -12.18
N GLY A 29 -11.66 50.39 -12.39
CA GLY A 29 -12.57 51.17 -13.23
C GLY A 29 -12.22 51.15 -14.73
N LYS A 30 -11.49 50.13 -15.19
CA LYS A 30 -11.09 49.94 -16.59
C LYS A 30 -11.99 48.92 -17.28
N GLY A 31 -12.07 49.00 -18.61
CA GLY A 31 -12.83 48.04 -19.42
C GLY A 31 -12.37 46.59 -19.17
N HIS A 32 -13.34 45.69 -19.00
CA HIS A 32 -13.12 44.27 -18.69
C HIS A 32 -14.07 43.38 -19.51
N ASN A 33 -13.69 42.12 -19.72
CA ASN A 33 -14.45 41.12 -20.47
C ASN A 33 -14.99 39.97 -19.59
N LEU A 34 -15.29 40.29 -18.32
CA LEU A 34 -15.92 39.34 -17.40
C LEU A 34 -17.44 39.33 -17.58
N ASP A 35 -18.00 38.12 -17.58
CA ASP A 35 -19.44 37.92 -17.53
C ASP A 35 -20.02 38.43 -16.20
N SER A 36 -21.22 39.00 -16.25
CA SER A 36 -21.88 39.61 -15.08
C SER A 36 -22.05 38.64 -13.92
N ARG A 37 -22.24 37.34 -14.20
CA ARG A 37 -22.34 36.30 -13.16
C ARG A 37 -21.02 36.07 -12.44
N VAL A 38 -19.90 36.13 -13.16
CA VAL A 38 -18.55 35.96 -12.60
C VAL A 38 -18.18 37.17 -11.73
N LEU A 39 -18.55 38.37 -12.16
CA LEU A 39 -18.37 39.58 -11.35
C LEU A 39 -19.15 39.53 -10.04
N MET A 40 -20.43 39.15 -10.10
CA MET A 40 -21.28 39.01 -8.91
C MET A 40 -20.66 38.03 -7.90
N ILE A 41 -20.13 36.90 -8.39
CA ILE A 41 -19.43 35.90 -7.59
C ILE A 41 -18.21 36.48 -6.86
N TYR A 42 -17.36 37.22 -7.57
CA TYR A 42 -16.19 37.84 -6.96
C TYR A 42 -16.57 38.95 -5.97
N GLU A 43 -17.60 39.74 -6.30
CA GLU A 43 -18.06 40.81 -5.43
C GLU A 43 -18.66 40.31 -4.13
N GLU A 44 -19.44 39.21 -4.18
CA GLU A 44 -20.10 38.61 -3.03
C GLU A 44 -19.10 37.93 -2.08
N ARG A 45 -18.04 37.31 -2.62
CA ARG A 45 -17.26 36.30 -1.87
C ARG A 45 -15.83 36.69 -1.56
N LEU A 46 -15.29 37.70 -2.24
CA LEU A 46 -13.97 38.20 -1.93
C LEU A 46 -14.05 39.27 -0.85
N PRO A 47 -13.34 39.10 0.28
CA PRO A 47 -13.23 40.15 1.29
C PRO A 47 -12.56 41.40 0.71
N SER A 48 -12.91 42.58 1.24
CA SER A 48 -12.35 43.86 0.78
C SER A 48 -10.82 43.88 0.81
N ALA A 49 -10.20 43.30 1.84
CA ALA A 49 -8.75 43.18 1.95
C ALA A 49 -8.08 42.42 0.78
N ILE A 50 -8.77 41.42 0.22
CA ILE A 50 -8.29 40.67 -0.94
C ILE A 50 -8.50 41.48 -2.22
N LYS A 51 -9.63 42.20 -2.35
CA LYS A 51 -9.87 43.12 -3.48
C LYS A 51 -8.81 44.22 -3.55
N ASP A 52 -8.44 44.80 -2.40
CA ASP A 52 -7.40 45.83 -2.30
C ASP A 52 -6.03 45.28 -2.71
N ARG A 53 -5.69 44.06 -2.27
CA ARG A 53 -4.45 43.38 -2.65
C ARG A 53 -4.42 43.08 -4.15
N ILE A 54 -5.54 42.67 -4.76
CA ILE A 54 -5.65 42.46 -6.21
C ILE A 54 -5.38 43.77 -6.95
N ILE A 55 -5.90 44.91 -6.49
CA ILE A 55 -5.66 46.23 -7.11
C ILE A 55 -4.17 46.56 -7.11
N GLN A 56 -3.47 46.28 -6.01
CA GLN A 56 -2.06 46.65 -5.80
C GLN A 56 -1.06 45.67 -6.47
N SER A 57 -1.50 44.46 -6.80
CA SER A 57 -0.63 43.41 -7.33
C SER A 57 -0.19 43.67 -8.78
N SER A 58 1.07 43.34 -9.09
CA SER A 58 1.59 43.18 -10.45
C SER A 58 1.10 41.88 -11.11
N SER A 59 1.26 41.75 -12.43
CA SER A 59 0.83 40.54 -13.16
C SER A 59 1.48 39.24 -12.67
N GLN A 60 2.68 39.32 -12.09
CA GLN A 60 3.39 38.17 -11.53
C GLN A 60 2.79 37.76 -10.16
N GLU A 61 2.48 38.75 -9.31
CA GLU A 61 1.90 38.56 -7.98
C GLU A 61 0.44 38.08 -8.04
N LEU A 62 -0.31 38.46 -9.09
CA LEU A 62 -1.68 37.97 -9.32
C LEU A 62 -1.74 36.43 -9.41
N ARG A 63 -0.69 35.77 -9.90
CA ARG A 63 -0.65 34.29 -9.94
C ARG A 63 -0.59 33.65 -8.56
N GLU A 64 0.06 34.33 -7.61
CA GLU A 64 0.16 33.87 -6.23
C GLU A 64 -1.16 34.10 -5.49
N VAL A 65 -1.77 35.28 -5.70
CA VAL A 65 -3.10 35.61 -5.19
C VAL A 65 -4.16 34.63 -5.71
N ASN A 66 -4.04 34.15 -6.96
CA ASN A 66 -4.96 33.16 -7.53
C ASN A 66 -5.02 31.82 -6.76
N LYS A 67 -3.90 31.40 -6.14
CA LYS A 67 -3.88 30.17 -5.32
C LYS A 67 -4.67 30.36 -4.02
N GLU A 68 -4.56 31.54 -3.40
CA GLU A 68 -5.29 31.88 -2.17
C GLU A 68 -6.78 32.14 -2.46
N LEU A 69 -7.12 32.71 -3.62
CA LEU A 69 -8.49 32.98 -4.05
C LEU A 69 -9.37 31.74 -4.10
N SER A 70 -8.80 30.59 -4.44
CA SER A 70 -9.51 29.32 -4.44
C SER A 70 -10.15 29.05 -3.08
N HIS A 71 -9.49 29.38 -1.96
CA HIS A 71 -10.07 29.17 -0.63
C HIS A 71 -11.34 30.01 -0.42
N PHE A 72 -11.35 31.29 -0.80
CA PHE A 72 -12.49 32.18 -0.63
C PHE A 72 -13.65 31.85 -1.59
N LEU A 73 -13.34 31.41 -2.81
CA LEU A 73 -14.34 31.04 -3.80
C LEU A 73 -14.97 29.66 -3.51
N TYR A 74 -14.26 28.76 -2.80
CA TYR A 74 -14.71 27.39 -2.55
C TYR A 74 -15.10 27.09 -1.09
N ALA A 75 -14.98 28.04 -0.15
CA ALA A 75 -15.09 27.80 1.30
C ALA A 75 -16.35 27.04 1.76
N GLU A 76 -17.45 27.08 1.01
CA GLU A 76 -18.71 26.39 1.34
C GLU A 76 -19.13 25.36 0.28
N CYS A 77 -18.26 25.02 -0.66
CA CYS A 77 -18.58 24.08 -1.73
C CYS A 77 -18.08 22.67 -1.39
N LEU A 78 -19.00 21.73 -1.18
CA LEU A 78 -18.73 20.30 -1.35
C LEU A 78 -18.45 20.06 -2.85
N TYR A 79 -17.23 20.34 -3.28
CA TYR A 79 -16.83 20.17 -4.67
C TYR A 79 -16.06 18.86 -4.83
N PRO A 80 -16.72 17.76 -5.22
CA PRO A 80 -16.04 16.52 -5.51
C PRO A 80 -15.29 16.69 -6.84
N THR A 81 -14.02 17.11 -6.77
CA THR A 81 -13.16 17.12 -7.97
C THR A 81 -12.84 15.69 -8.40
N PRO A 82 -12.61 15.44 -9.70
CA PRO A 82 -12.03 14.17 -10.14
C PRO A 82 -10.75 13.82 -9.37
N HIS A 83 -9.95 14.83 -9.00
CA HIS A 83 -8.76 14.65 -8.16
C HIS A 83 -9.12 14.20 -6.73
N ALA A 84 -10.13 14.79 -6.10
CA ALA A 84 -10.63 14.40 -4.79
C ALA A 84 -11.18 12.97 -4.80
N PHE A 85 -11.88 12.56 -5.86
CA PHE A 85 -12.29 11.17 -6.03
C PHE A 85 -11.10 10.21 -6.14
N ARG A 86 -10.01 10.61 -6.82
CA ARG A 86 -8.77 9.82 -6.83
C ARG A 86 -8.19 9.65 -5.43
N HIS A 87 -8.22 10.71 -4.61
CA HIS A 87 -7.82 10.66 -3.20
C HIS A 87 -8.72 9.74 -2.36
N MET A 88 -10.05 9.86 -2.49
CA MET A 88 -11.01 9.02 -1.77
C MET A 88 -10.87 7.55 -2.14
N TRP A 89 -10.70 7.25 -3.43
CA TRP A 89 -10.47 5.88 -3.90
C TRP A 89 -9.13 5.33 -3.42
N ALA A 90 -8.05 6.11 -3.53
CA ALA A 90 -6.73 5.69 -3.03
C ALA A 90 -6.76 5.40 -1.52
N GLU A 91 -7.49 6.21 -0.76
CA GLU A 91 -7.69 6.03 0.66
C GLU A 91 -8.53 4.79 0.99
N ALA A 92 -9.60 4.53 0.23
CA ALA A 92 -10.40 3.32 0.38
C ALA A 92 -9.58 2.05 0.11
N VAL A 93 -8.74 2.07 -0.94
CA VAL A 93 -7.81 0.98 -1.24
C VAL A 93 -6.79 0.84 -0.11
N PHE A 94 -6.16 1.93 0.32
CA PHE A 94 -5.18 1.91 1.41
C PHE A 94 -5.74 1.33 2.71
N ARG A 95 -7.01 1.60 3.04
CA ARG A 95 -7.64 1.14 4.28
C ARG A 95 -8.25 -0.27 4.21
N ARG A 96 -8.58 -0.78 3.01
CA ARG A 96 -9.39 -2.02 2.85
C ARG A 96 -8.74 -3.09 2.00
N PHE A 97 -7.67 -2.79 1.28
CA PHE A 97 -7.01 -3.75 0.41
C PHE A 97 -5.93 -4.52 1.18
N ASP A 98 -6.11 -5.84 1.31
CA ASP A 98 -5.17 -6.74 1.99
C ASP A 98 -3.91 -7.08 1.17
N GLY A 99 -3.73 -6.46 -0.01
CA GLY A 99 -2.54 -6.62 -0.86
C GLY A 99 -1.59 -5.42 -0.83
N ASP A 100 -0.70 -5.32 -1.81
CA ASP A 100 0.16 -4.14 -1.98
C ASP A 100 -0.69 -2.94 -2.46
N ALA A 101 -1.17 -2.14 -1.51
CA ALA A 101 -1.96 -0.93 -1.79
C ALA A 101 -1.20 0.06 -2.69
N GLY A 102 0.12 0.13 -2.55
CA GLY A 102 0.96 0.96 -3.41
C GLY A 102 0.91 0.46 -4.86
N TRP A 103 1.05 -0.85 -5.07
CA TRP A 103 0.92 -1.46 -6.40
C TRP A 103 -0.47 -1.22 -6.99
N MET A 104 -1.55 -1.45 -6.22
CA MET A 104 -2.92 -1.25 -6.68
C MET A 104 -3.20 0.22 -7.05
N ILE A 105 -2.71 1.17 -6.26
CA ILE A 105 -2.87 2.60 -6.52
C ILE A 105 -2.06 3.02 -7.76
N ARG A 106 -0.83 2.53 -7.91
CA ARG A 106 0.02 2.81 -9.09
C ARG A 106 -0.56 2.22 -10.36
N SER A 107 -1.05 0.98 -10.32
CA SER A 107 -1.59 0.28 -11.49
C SER A 107 -2.89 0.89 -11.99
N ASN A 108 -3.74 1.38 -11.08
CA ASN A 108 -5.00 2.03 -11.39
C ASN A 108 -4.81 3.45 -11.96
N PHE A 109 -3.89 4.25 -11.41
CA PHE A 109 -3.63 5.62 -11.90
C PHE A 109 -2.51 5.73 -12.93
N LYS A 110 -1.90 4.60 -13.31
CA LYS A 110 -0.78 4.53 -14.25
C LYS A 110 0.38 5.46 -13.86
N HIS A 111 0.59 5.67 -12.56
CA HIS A 111 1.71 6.48 -12.08
C HIS A 111 3.03 5.72 -12.30
N ILE A 112 3.98 6.38 -12.97
CA ILE A 112 5.30 5.82 -13.30
C ILE A 112 6.27 5.94 -12.10
N SER A 113 6.12 6.96 -11.25
CA SER A 113 7.04 7.19 -10.11
C SER A 113 6.46 6.79 -8.75
N GLU A 114 7.32 6.26 -7.89
CA GLU A 114 7.00 5.93 -6.50
C GLU A 114 6.63 7.18 -5.67
N SER A 115 7.19 8.34 -6.00
CA SER A 115 6.88 9.60 -5.30
C SER A 115 5.45 10.11 -5.54
N MET A 116 4.84 9.80 -6.69
CA MET A 116 3.50 10.31 -7.03
C MET A 116 2.40 9.69 -6.17
N TRP A 117 2.52 8.43 -5.75
CA TRP A 117 1.50 7.81 -4.90
C TRP A 117 1.64 8.26 -3.43
N VAL A 118 2.87 8.56 -2.98
CA VAL A 118 3.14 9.08 -1.64
C VAL A 118 2.37 10.38 -1.39
N ALA A 119 2.20 11.25 -2.39
CA ALA A 119 1.38 12.46 -2.27
C ALA A 119 -0.10 12.22 -1.90
N TYR A 120 -0.63 11.01 -2.16
CA TYR A 120 -2.00 10.65 -1.76
C TYR A 120 -2.12 10.25 -0.28
N ILE A 121 -0.99 9.91 0.38
CA ILE A 121 -0.95 9.40 1.75
C ILE A 121 -0.10 10.24 2.72
N ALA A 122 0.82 11.08 2.23
CA ALA A 122 1.93 11.69 2.97
C ALA A 122 1.52 12.55 4.19
N ASN A 123 0.31 13.10 4.20
CA ASN A 123 -0.22 13.92 5.32
C ASN A 123 -1.49 13.34 5.96
N LYS A 124 -1.88 12.13 5.57
CA LYS A 124 -3.07 11.42 6.11
C LYS A 124 -2.70 10.28 7.04
N ALA A 125 -1.40 10.00 7.12
CA ALA A 125 -0.78 9.00 7.95
C ALA A 125 -0.43 9.61 9.32
N ASP A 126 -1.39 9.67 10.24
CA ASP A 126 -1.05 9.93 11.64
C ASP A 126 -0.19 8.76 12.14
N VAL A 127 1.04 9.07 12.55
CA VAL A 127 2.04 8.09 13.00
C VAL A 127 1.50 7.25 14.15
N ASN A 128 0.68 7.84 15.02
CA ASN A 128 0.04 7.14 16.14
C ASN A 128 -1.05 6.19 15.64
N ILE A 129 -1.85 6.61 14.64
CA ILE A 129 -2.85 5.74 14.00
C ILE A 129 -2.16 4.58 13.29
N HIS A 130 -1.02 4.80 12.64
CA HIS A 130 -0.24 3.73 12.01
C HIS A 130 0.35 2.74 13.00
N GLN A 131 0.88 3.24 14.12
CA GLN A 131 1.40 2.39 15.18
C GLN A 131 0.27 1.54 15.79
N GLN A 132 -0.88 2.15 16.08
CA GLN A 132 -2.03 1.43 16.61
C GLN A 132 -2.60 0.44 15.58
N LEU A 133 -2.68 0.82 14.31
CA LEU A 133 -3.15 -0.05 13.23
C LEU A 133 -2.25 -1.28 13.08
N LYS A 134 -0.93 -1.10 13.16
CA LYS A 134 0.03 -2.22 13.17
C LYS A 134 -0.26 -3.18 14.31
N ILE A 135 -0.39 -2.67 15.54
CA ILE A 135 -0.66 -3.49 16.73
C ILE A 135 -1.99 -4.23 16.55
N ASN A 136 -3.04 -3.53 16.09
CA ASN A 136 -4.36 -4.11 15.86
C ASN A 136 -4.35 -5.20 14.79
N ILE A 137 -3.64 -5.00 13.68
CA ILE A 137 -3.51 -6.01 12.62
C ILE A 137 -2.74 -7.23 13.14
N ALA A 138 -1.59 -7.02 13.79
CA ALA A 138 -0.79 -8.11 14.35
C ALA A 138 -1.59 -8.94 15.36
N SER A 139 -2.27 -8.26 16.28
CA SER A 139 -3.14 -8.87 17.27
C SER A 139 -4.28 -9.64 16.61
N SER A 140 -4.96 -9.03 15.64
CA SER A 140 -6.06 -9.68 14.91
C SER A 140 -5.60 -10.94 14.18
N LEU A 141 -4.43 -10.91 13.53
CA LEU A 141 -3.85 -12.08 12.86
C LEU A 141 -3.56 -13.21 13.86
N MET A 142 -2.96 -12.89 15.02
CA MET A 142 -2.65 -13.87 16.06
C MET A 142 -3.91 -14.42 16.74
N LYS A 143 -4.91 -13.57 17.02
CA LYS A 143 -6.21 -13.98 17.58
C LYS A 143 -6.96 -14.87 16.61
N ASN A 144 -6.99 -14.52 15.33
CA ASN A 144 -7.58 -15.36 14.29
C ASN A 144 -6.86 -16.71 14.21
N TRP A 145 -5.52 -16.68 14.17
CA TRP A 145 -4.71 -17.90 14.17
C TRP A 145 -5.04 -18.78 15.39
N LEU A 146 -5.14 -18.21 16.59
CA LEU A 146 -5.45 -18.96 17.81
C LEU A 146 -6.85 -19.59 17.76
N ARG A 147 -7.87 -18.81 17.38
CA ARG A 147 -9.26 -19.27 17.25
C ARG A 147 -9.39 -20.41 16.25
N ASN A 148 -8.66 -20.31 15.14
CA ASN A 148 -8.64 -21.33 14.09
C ASN A 148 -7.58 -22.42 14.33
N LYS A 149 -6.89 -22.42 15.47
CA LYS A 149 -5.81 -23.37 15.81
C LYS A 149 -4.73 -23.47 14.72
N GLY A 150 -4.49 -22.35 14.03
CA GLY A 150 -3.56 -22.25 12.91
C GLY A 150 -4.02 -22.94 11.62
N ALA A 151 -5.28 -23.38 11.53
CA ALA A 151 -5.84 -23.94 10.29
C ALA A 151 -5.63 -22.96 9.12
N ASN A 152 -5.33 -23.52 7.94
CA ASN A 152 -5.09 -22.76 6.71
C ASN A 152 -3.90 -21.79 6.74
N THR A 153 -3.03 -21.85 7.74
CA THR A 153 -1.81 -21.03 7.78
C THR A 153 -0.54 -21.87 7.76
N SER A 154 0.51 -21.33 7.17
CA SER A 154 1.85 -21.92 7.09
C SER A 154 2.90 -20.82 7.27
N GLY A 155 4.18 -21.19 7.40
CA GLY A 155 5.27 -20.24 7.62
C GLY A 155 6.10 -20.53 8.86
N ARG A 156 7.22 -19.81 9.00
CA ARG A 156 8.02 -19.88 10.23
C ARG A 156 7.36 -19.09 11.36
N TYR A 157 6.63 -18.03 11.05
CA TYR A 157 5.84 -17.32 12.06
C TYR A 157 4.68 -18.18 12.57
N HIS A 158 3.98 -18.93 11.70
CA HIS A 158 3.03 -19.97 12.12
C HIS A 158 3.68 -20.98 13.10
N THR A 159 4.90 -21.44 12.77
CA THR A 159 5.63 -22.38 13.63
C THR A 159 5.98 -21.75 14.99
N PHE A 160 6.32 -20.47 15.01
CA PHE A 160 6.53 -19.71 16.23
C PHE A 160 5.26 -19.64 17.07
N LEU A 161 4.10 -19.26 16.50
CA LEU A 161 2.83 -19.23 17.23
C LEU A 161 2.48 -20.60 17.80
N LYS A 162 2.64 -21.67 17.01
CA LYS A 162 2.43 -23.04 17.47
C LYS A 162 3.30 -23.40 18.69
N ARG A 163 4.55 -22.97 18.71
CA ARG A 163 5.45 -23.20 19.86
C ARG A 163 5.10 -22.31 21.05
N LEU A 164 4.79 -21.04 20.80
CA LEU A 164 4.39 -20.07 21.82
C LEU A 164 3.18 -20.59 22.61
N PHE A 165 2.08 -20.91 21.91
CA PHE A 165 0.85 -21.34 22.57
C PHE A 165 0.92 -22.77 23.11
N LYS A 166 1.78 -23.63 22.57
CA LYS A 166 2.03 -24.96 23.17
C LYS A 166 2.75 -24.85 24.51
N ASN A 167 3.63 -23.88 24.67
CA ASN A 167 4.47 -23.71 25.87
C ASN A 167 3.88 -22.70 26.88
N THR A 168 2.72 -22.12 26.59
CA THR A 168 2.06 -21.15 27.46
C THR A 168 0.84 -21.80 28.11
N SER A 169 0.79 -21.85 29.43
CA SER A 169 -0.40 -22.25 30.17
C SER A 169 -1.39 -21.09 30.19
N ILE A 170 -2.42 -21.16 29.35
CA ILE A 170 -3.50 -20.16 29.27
C ILE A 170 -4.74 -20.77 29.89
N THR A 171 -5.32 -20.10 30.90
CA THR A 171 -6.51 -20.61 31.60
C THR A 171 -7.82 -20.04 31.08
N SER A 172 -7.78 -18.91 30.35
CA SER A 172 -8.96 -18.29 29.72
C SER A 172 -8.67 -17.61 28.38
N PHE A 173 -9.71 -17.39 27.57
CA PHE A 173 -9.59 -16.62 26.32
C PHE A 173 -9.20 -15.15 26.54
N GLN A 174 -9.64 -14.55 27.65
CA GLN A 174 -9.27 -13.18 28.01
C GLN A 174 -7.78 -13.04 28.32
N GLU A 175 -7.20 -14.02 29.00
CA GLU A 175 -5.75 -14.10 29.22
C GLU A 175 -4.99 -14.25 27.89
N ALA A 176 -5.52 -15.07 26.97
CA ALA A 176 -4.93 -15.26 25.65
C ALA A 176 -4.92 -13.96 24.84
N ASP A 177 -6.05 -13.24 24.80
CA ASP A 177 -6.18 -11.98 24.08
C ASP A 177 -5.23 -10.92 24.66
N SER A 178 -5.16 -10.82 25.99
CA SER A 178 -4.26 -9.87 26.69
C SER A 178 -2.77 -10.18 26.42
N LEU A 179 -2.40 -11.46 26.39
CA LEU A 179 -1.04 -11.89 26.05
C LEU A 179 -0.71 -11.53 24.59
N ILE A 180 -1.63 -11.77 23.66
CA ILE A 180 -1.46 -11.43 22.24
C ILE A 180 -1.30 -9.92 22.05
N ASP A 181 -2.12 -9.12 22.72
CA ASP A 181 -2.06 -7.67 22.63
C ASP A 181 -0.69 -7.16 23.14
N LYS A 182 -0.23 -7.70 24.29
CA LYS A 182 1.10 -7.39 24.83
C LYS A 182 2.24 -7.77 23.88
N ILE A 183 2.19 -8.96 23.25
CA ILE A 183 3.21 -9.38 22.27
C ILE A 183 3.18 -8.47 21.04
N SER A 184 1.99 -8.09 20.57
CA SER A 184 1.80 -7.19 19.43
C SER A 184 2.40 -5.81 19.68
N GLU A 185 2.25 -5.31 20.91
CA GLU A 185 2.79 -4.01 21.31
C GLU A 185 4.31 -4.05 21.50
N THR A 186 4.83 -5.10 22.15
CA THR A 186 6.23 -5.13 22.60
C THR A 186 7.21 -5.72 21.60
N ASP A 187 6.81 -6.72 20.82
CA ASP A 187 7.74 -7.45 19.94
C ASP A 187 7.48 -7.17 18.45
N VAL A 188 6.30 -6.70 18.03
CA VAL A 188 6.03 -6.45 16.60
C VAL A 188 6.50 -5.05 16.19
N ILE A 189 7.54 -4.99 15.34
CA ILE A 189 8.06 -3.75 14.75
C ILE A 189 7.15 -3.26 13.63
N SER A 190 6.78 -4.15 12.71
CA SER A 190 5.96 -3.80 11.54
C SER A 190 5.20 -5.00 10.99
N VAL A 191 4.06 -4.74 10.33
CA VAL A 191 3.30 -5.75 9.60
C VAL A 191 3.12 -5.27 8.16
N LYS A 192 3.37 -6.16 7.21
CA LYS A 192 3.11 -5.91 5.79
C LYS A 192 2.36 -7.11 5.19
N ALA A 193 1.17 -6.87 4.68
CA ALA A 193 0.46 -7.84 3.86
C ALA A 193 1.00 -7.80 2.42
N ASN A 194 1.22 -8.98 1.83
CA ASN A 194 1.65 -9.14 0.45
C ASN A 194 0.77 -10.22 -0.20
N PRO A 195 0.68 -10.24 -1.54
CA PRO A 195 -0.11 -11.26 -2.24
C PRO A 195 0.25 -12.71 -1.89
N TRP A 196 1.51 -12.98 -1.51
CA TRP A 196 2.00 -14.30 -1.09
C TRP A 196 1.87 -14.55 0.43
N GLY A 197 1.53 -13.55 1.24
CA GLY A 197 1.33 -13.68 2.69
C GLY A 197 1.76 -12.47 3.51
N TYR A 198 1.80 -12.66 4.83
CA TYR A 198 2.07 -11.62 5.83
C TYR A 198 3.54 -11.66 6.29
N CYS A 199 4.19 -10.50 6.25
CA CYS A 199 5.44 -10.26 6.95
C CYS A 199 5.13 -9.61 8.30
N ILE A 200 5.41 -10.31 9.39
CA ILE A 200 5.20 -9.84 10.76
C ILE A 200 6.59 -9.69 11.38
N ASN A 201 7.20 -8.51 11.16
CA ASN A 201 8.56 -8.25 11.60
C ASN A 201 8.59 -8.09 13.13
N ARG A 202 9.45 -8.86 13.78
CA ARG A 202 9.57 -8.88 15.23
C ARG A 202 10.91 -8.32 15.67
N TYR A 203 10.94 -7.65 16.81
CA TYR A 203 12.16 -7.09 17.40
C TYR A 203 13.18 -8.18 17.68
N SER A 204 12.75 -9.26 18.30
CA SER A 204 13.58 -10.44 18.60
C SER A 204 14.20 -11.13 17.38
N THR A 205 13.65 -10.94 16.17
CA THR A 205 14.08 -11.65 14.95
C THR A 205 14.27 -10.76 13.72
N THR A 206 14.36 -9.44 13.89
CA THR A 206 14.49 -8.48 12.77
C THR A 206 15.80 -8.68 12.00
N SER A 207 16.90 -8.92 12.72
CA SER A 207 18.23 -9.18 12.15
C SER A 207 18.33 -10.52 11.41
N PHE A 208 17.45 -11.46 11.72
CA PHE A 208 17.38 -12.78 11.06
C PHE A 208 16.41 -12.79 9.87
N ALA A 209 15.80 -11.65 9.52
CA ALA A 209 14.97 -11.56 8.33
C ALA A 209 15.84 -11.76 7.08
N LYS A 210 15.34 -12.50 6.08
CA LYS A 210 16.09 -12.70 4.82
C LYS A 210 16.26 -11.42 3.99
N CYS A 211 15.49 -10.38 4.29
CA CYS A 211 15.60 -9.05 3.69
C CYS A 211 16.31 -8.05 4.60
N ALA A 212 17.01 -8.52 5.64
CA ALA A 212 17.73 -7.64 6.54
C ALA A 212 18.94 -7.01 5.85
N GLU A 213 19.09 -5.71 6.04
CA GLU A 213 20.27 -4.91 5.69
C GLU A 213 20.74 -4.24 6.97
N ASP A 214 22.04 -4.30 7.27
CA ASP A 214 22.64 -3.73 8.49
C ASP A 214 21.96 -4.19 9.80
N GLY A 215 21.53 -5.46 9.84
CA GLY A 215 20.88 -6.05 11.02
C GLY A 215 19.41 -5.68 11.20
N GLU A 216 18.79 -4.99 10.24
CA GLU A 216 17.38 -4.62 10.29
C GLU A 216 16.60 -5.12 9.08
N ALA A 217 15.45 -5.75 9.31
CA ALA A 217 14.55 -6.12 8.23
C ALA A 217 14.14 -4.89 7.41
N LYS A 218 14.25 -4.98 6.08
CA LYS A 218 13.75 -3.94 5.16
C LYS A 218 12.54 -4.48 4.37
N PRO A 219 11.30 -4.30 4.85
CA PRO A 219 10.08 -4.79 4.17
C PRO A 219 9.85 -4.26 2.74
N ARG A 220 10.54 -3.17 2.36
CA ARG A 220 10.57 -2.68 0.97
C ARG A 220 11.19 -3.69 0.00
N ASN A 221 12.12 -4.52 0.46
CA ASN A 221 12.80 -5.55 -0.33
C ASN A 221 12.04 -6.90 -0.31
N ALA A 222 10.85 -6.95 0.29
CA ALA A 222 10.09 -8.18 0.40
C ALA A 222 9.70 -8.70 -0.99
N LYS A 223 10.15 -9.92 -1.28
CA LYS A 223 9.78 -10.69 -2.47
C LYS A 223 9.58 -12.15 -2.09
N PRO A 224 8.78 -12.91 -2.86
CA PRO A 224 8.52 -14.31 -2.60
C PRO A 224 9.78 -15.17 -2.30
N ASP A 225 10.87 -14.99 -3.05
CA ASP A 225 12.15 -15.70 -2.87
C ASP A 225 12.72 -15.59 -1.46
N LEU A 226 12.61 -14.39 -0.87
CA LEU A 226 13.10 -14.12 0.48
C LEU A 226 12.04 -14.55 1.50
N CYS A 227 10.78 -14.21 1.27
CA CYS A 227 9.72 -14.34 2.26
C CYS A 227 9.35 -15.79 2.57
N LEU A 228 9.21 -16.68 1.57
CA LEU A 228 8.66 -18.03 1.79
C LEU A 228 9.46 -18.86 2.82
N GLY A 229 10.76 -18.59 2.95
CA GLY A 229 11.65 -19.19 3.94
C GLY A 229 12.03 -18.30 5.12
N CYS A 230 11.52 -17.07 5.20
CA CYS A 230 11.86 -16.09 6.24
C CYS A 230 11.24 -16.45 7.59
N ILE A 231 11.93 -16.09 8.68
CA ILE A 231 11.49 -16.33 10.07
C ILE A 231 10.22 -15.54 10.43
N ASN A 232 10.08 -14.35 9.88
CA ASN A 232 8.99 -13.40 10.17
C ASN A 232 7.78 -13.58 9.24
N PHE A 233 7.75 -14.64 8.43
CA PHE A 233 6.73 -14.83 7.40
C PHE A 233 5.67 -15.86 7.79
N MET A 234 4.42 -15.50 7.52
CA MET A 234 3.23 -16.34 7.58
C MET A 234 2.48 -16.24 6.26
N THR A 235 1.91 -17.34 5.79
CA THR A 235 1.07 -17.37 4.59
C THR A 235 -0.24 -18.09 4.91
N ASP A 236 -1.31 -17.70 4.24
CA ASP A 236 -2.62 -18.32 4.35
C ASP A 236 -2.95 -19.11 3.07
N ARG A 237 -3.91 -20.03 3.14
CA ARG A 237 -4.40 -20.79 1.98
C ARG A 237 -4.82 -19.89 0.81
N THR A 238 -5.38 -18.73 1.09
CA THR A 238 -5.77 -17.74 0.07
C THR A 238 -4.58 -17.18 -0.74
N ASN A 239 -3.36 -17.29 -0.23
CA ASN A 239 -2.16 -16.82 -0.93
C ASN A 239 -1.53 -17.87 -1.87
N VAL A 240 -2.02 -19.11 -1.86
CA VAL A 240 -1.41 -20.24 -2.60
C VAL A 240 -1.35 -19.95 -4.10
N ASP A 241 -2.41 -19.40 -4.68
CA ASP A 241 -2.49 -19.15 -6.13
C ASP A 241 -1.40 -18.17 -6.59
N TYR A 242 -1.13 -17.11 -5.81
CA TYR A 242 -0.07 -16.16 -6.12
C TYR A 242 1.31 -16.81 -6.01
N ILE A 243 1.53 -17.69 -5.01
CA ILE A 243 2.79 -18.43 -4.90
C ILE A 243 3.01 -19.30 -6.14
N ILE A 244 1.96 -19.96 -6.62
CA ILE A 244 2.00 -20.79 -7.84
C ILE A 244 2.30 -19.95 -9.06
N GLU A 245 1.62 -18.81 -9.23
CA GLU A 245 1.84 -17.89 -10.34
C GLU A 245 3.31 -17.45 -10.42
N GLN A 246 3.90 -17.06 -9.30
CA GLN A 246 5.31 -16.69 -9.21
C GLN A 246 6.26 -17.86 -9.41
N SER A 247 5.78 -19.11 -9.28
CA SER A 247 6.61 -20.30 -9.47
C SER A 247 6.91 -20.57 -10.93
N TRP A 248 6.08 -20.11 -11.88
CA TRP A 248 6.24 -20.44 -13.29
C TRP A 248 7.57 -19.97 -13.88
N GLN A 249 8.02 -18.75 -13.57
CA GLN A 249 9.33 -18.25 -14.03
C GLN A 249 10.49 -19.13 -13.54
N HIS A 250 10.40 -19.66 -12.33
CA HIS A 250 11.42 -20.55 -11.77
C HIS A 250 11.33 -21.94 -12.40
N ILE A 251 10.13 -22.44 -12.67
CA ILE A 251 9.91 -23.69 -13.39
C ILE A 251 10.53 -23.63 -14.79
N ASP A 252 10.26 -22.55 -15.53
CA ASP A 252 10.75 -22.38 -16.90
C ASP A 252 12.28 -22.31 -16.94
N LEU A 253 12.89 -21.56 -16.01
CA LEU A 253 14.34 -21.52 -15.85
C LEU A 253 14.91 -22.92 -15.57
N LEU A 254 14.31 -23.65 -14.62
CA LEU A 254 14.79 -24.97 -14.20
C LEU A 254 14.53 -26.07 -15.23
N ARG A 255 13.62 -25.86 -16.19
CA ARG A 255 13.35 -26.77 -17.32
C ARG A 255 14.12 -26.39 -18.58
N SER A 256 14.81 -25.26 -18.60
CA SER A 256 15.57 -24.80 -19.75
C SER A 256 16.58 -25.86 -20.21
N GLY A 257 16.68 -26.08 -21.51
CA GLY A 257 17.70 -26.93 -22.12
C GLY A 257 19.12 -26.40 -21.97
N TYR A 258 19.26 -25.12 -21.62
CA TYR A 258 20.54 -24.41 -21.45
C TYR A 258 20.82 -24.09 -19.98
N ILE A 259 20.25 -24.84 -19.03
CA ILE A 259 20.42 -24.57 -17.59
C ILE A 259 21.89 -24.58 -17.15
N GLU A 260 22.74 -25.34 -17.84
CA GLU A 260 24.18 -25.42 -17.59
C GLU A 260 24.91 -24.11 -17.93
N ASP A 261 24.36 -23.32 -18.86
CA ASP A 261 24.88 -22.01 -19.25
C ASP A 261 24.41 -20.87 -18.32
N ILE A 262 23.42 -21.14 -17.47
CA ILE A 262 22.87 -20.15 -16.55
C ILE A 262 23.76 -20.06 -15.30
N PRO A 263 24.14 -18.85 -14.84
CA PRO A 263 24.96 -18.71 -13.64
C PRO A 263 24.31 -19.41 -12.45
N LYS A 264 25.09 -20.27 -11.77
CA LYS A 264 24.64 -21.16 -10.70
C LYS A 264 23.80 -20.46 -9.62
N GLN A 265 24.12 -19.21 -9.31
CA GLN A 265 23.39 -18.40 -8.32
C GLN A 265 21.90 -18.25 -8.66
N PHE A 266 21.54 -18.10 -9.95
CA PHE A 266 20.14 -17.99 -10.38
C PHE A 266 19.42 -19.34 -10.32
N VAL A 267 20.13 -20.42 -10.65
CA VAL A 267 19.64 -21.80 -10.52
C VAL A 267 19.36 -22.13 -9.06
N ASP A 268 20.33 -21.88 -8.17
CA ASP A 268 20.22 -22.11 -6.73
C ASP A 268 19.07 -21.30 -6.11
N THR A 269 18.91 -20.04 -6.54
CA THR A 269 17.78 -19.20 -6.10
C THR A 269 16.43 -19.81 -6.51
N SER A 270 16.32 -20.30 -7.74
CA SER A 270 15.10 -20.93 -8.25
C SER A 270 14.80 -22.26 -7.57
N ILE A 271 15.82 -23.08 -7.30
CA ILE A 271 15.68 -24.33 -6.53
C ILE A 271 15.19 -24.02 -5.10
N ALA A 272 15.79 -23.02 -4.45
CA ALA A 272 15.41 -22.60 -3.12
C ALA A 272 13.97 -22.07 -3.09
N PHE A 273 13.57 -21.28 -4.10
CA PHE A 273 12.21 -20.81 -4.27
C PHE A 273 11.23 -22.00 -4.35
N ILE A 274 11.42 -22.91 -5.31
CA ILE A 274 10.51 -24.05 -5.54
C ILE A 274 10.45 -24.96 -4.31
N SER A 275 11.57 -25.18 -3.63
CA SER A 275 11.62 -25.96 -2.40
C SER A 275 10.79 -25.34 -1.27
N ASN A 276 10.90 -24.02 -1.08
CA ASN A 276 10.11 -23.31 -0.08
C ASN A 276 8.63 -23.26 -0.47
N ALA A 277 8.31 -22.94 -1.74
CA ALA A 277 6.95 -22.93 -2.26
C ALA A 277 6.27 -24.29 -2.09
N LYS A 278 6.94 -25.38 -2.50
CA LYS A 278 6.50 -26.77 -2.28
C LYS A 278 6.15 -27.01 -0.82
N LYS A 279 7.03 -26.62 0.10
CA LYS A 279 6.82 -26.82 1.54
C LYS A 279 5.58 -26.08 2.03
N ARG A 280 5.41 -24.80 1.68
CA ARG A 280 4.25 -24.00 2.12
C ARG A 280 2.95 -24.53 1.53
N ILE A 281 2.94 -24.86 0.23
CA ILE A 281 1.75 -25.38 -0.46
C ILE A 281 1.38 -26.76 0.06
N ALA A 282 2.34 -27.64 0.32
CA ALA A 282 2.06 -28.96 0.90
C ALA A 282 1.45 -28.87 2.32
N GLU A 283 1.85 -27.87 3.11
CA GLU A 283 1.28 -27.61 4.44
C GLU A 283 -0.16 -27.04 4.37
N LEU A 284 -0.52 -26.34 3.28
CA LEU A 284 -1.81 -25.65 3.12
C LEU A 284 -2.82 -26.39 2.24
N SER A 285 -2.34 -27.16 1.26
CA SER A 285 -3.11 -27.81 0.21
C SER A 285 -2.33 -29.03 -0.29
N PRO A 286 -2.28 -30.11 0.50
CA PRO A 286 -1.43 -31.28 0.25
C PRO A 286 -1.77 -32.00 -1.07
N ASP A 287 -3.01 -31.89 -1.53
CA ASP A 287 -3.48 -32.52 -2.77
C ASP A 287 -3.35 -31.61 -4.01
N HIS A 288 -2.70 -30.45 -3.87
CA HIS A 288 -2.59 -29.49 -4.97
C HIS A 288 -1.73 -30.05 -6.12
N LYS A 289 -2.26 -30.05 -7.34
CA LYS A 289 -1.64 -30.65 -8.54
C LYS A 289 -0.22 -30.13 -8.82
N VAL A 290 0.06 -28.87 -8.49
CA VAL A 290 1.39 -28.23 -8.66
C VAL A 290 2.50 -28.96 -7.91
N LEU A 291 2.18 -29.64 -6.80
CA LEU A 291 3.19 -30.34 -6.00
C LEU A 291 3.85 -31.47 -6.79
N ARG A 292 3.11 -32.09 -7.72
CA ARG A 292 3.67 -33.10 -8.63
C ARG A 292 4.73 -32.47 -9.54
N ILE A 293 4.43 -31.31 -10.13
CA ILE A 293 5.35 -30.56 -10.99
C ILE A 293 6.62 -30.19 -10.23
N TYR A 294 6.48 -29.67 -9.00
CA TYR A 294 7.64 -29.31 -8.19
C TYR A 294 8.51 -30.53 -7.84
N ASN A 295 7.89 -31.68 -7.53
CA ASN A 295 8.61 -32.91 -7.26
C ASN A 295 9.40 -33.41 -8.46
N GLU A 296 8.78 -33.44 -9.65
CA GLU A 296 9.42 -33.85 -10.90
C GLU A 296 10.67 -33.01 -11.19
N ILE A 297 10.56 -31.68 -11.08
CA ILE A 297 11.67 -30.75 -11.35
C ILE A 297 12.81 -30.95 -10.35
N LEU A 298 12.51 -30.95 -9.05
CA LEU A 298 13.53 -31.10 -8.01
C LEU A 298 14.24 -32.46 -8.11
N HIS A 299 13.51 -33.53 -8.47
CA HIS A 299 14.10 -34.86 -8.66
C HIS A 299 14.99 -34.91 -9.92
N SER A 300 14.54 -34.36 -11.04
CA SER A 300 15.32 -34.27 -12.28
C SER A 300 16.66 -33.55 -12.07
N LEU A 301 16.65 -32.44 -11.33
CA LEU A 301 17.86 -31.67 -11.04
C LEU A 301 18.82 -32.41 -10.10
N SER A 302 18.30 -33.13 -9.10
CA SER A 302 19.14 -33.96 -8.22
C SER A 302 19.91 -35.03 -8.99
N ASN A 303 19.36 -35.54 -10.09
CA ASN A 303 20.04 -36.53 -10.92
C ASN A 303 21.10 -35.89 -11.82
N LYS A 304 20.79 -34.73 -12.43
CA LYS A 304 21.74 -33.98 -13.27
C LYS A 304 22.94 -33.40 -12.52
N LEU A 305 22.77 -33.02 -11.25
CA LEU A 305 23.87 -32.47 -10.43
C LEU A 305 24.77 -33.55 -9.80
N ARG A 306 24.41 -34.83 -9.91
CA ARG A 306 25.18 -35.98 -9.40
C ARG A 306 25.95 -36.72 -10.51
N SER A 307 25.61 -36.49 -11.77
CA SER A 307 26.36 -36.93 -12.96
C SER A 307 27.44 -35.93 -13.32
#